data_AF-A0AA92U590-F1
#
_entry.id   AF-A0AA92U590-F1
#
_cell.length_a   1.000
_cell.length_b   1.000
_cell.length_c   1.000
_cell.angle_alpha   90.00
_cell.angle_beta   90.00
_cell.angle_gamma   90.00
#
_symmetry.space_group_name_H-M   'P 1'
#
loop_
_entity.id
_entity.type
_entity.pdbx_description
1 polymer ?
#
loop_
_entity_poly.entity_id
_entity_poly.type
_entity_poly.pdbx_seq_one_letter_code
_entity_poly.pdbx_strand_id
1 'polypeptide(L)'
;MNFEITAIRYQMPGKNFEEKTKNAKDFVAQLPIPSMVYLKREPDNVYSSNAIAVYYQNYNKIGYISENYTKEIQRVFPPELSSTTIVKAKVIGKIGNITLTADVDTPKECLLAPEPYKRRIAPSPFDISMPFMEEENKIELVTNLLLPRDFNDKDAEELINLSEYYYTQIPLTLCDVDCKNTSRILNKLKDFTNNHPAISSSTKKKLENLCHKIQNLVANIHREEDRNKIYENHLARMKEFFSNEKDGFFKRYDDNYLKAPLDLAKTDILKSELNRLTDWLDKVPRGIFHSHNLQKKDIVPQMRYLHLSRREMYDIMGTELVVLRLKEQLYQNESKSNQESNTDQQNVVPDEVIIPHDCREAIIKIMKPTFTLPNGVVMNSRNQIIKAVSVIDLTTNVQVAMMMAVVMEVKAIRPGTKCIDFIRALIGIGVLKYSDEKALKNMADGMNKKLHGGKQKGKTVPPLPPKHLQWKGIDRNIGEDIFKAMTTE
;
A
#
# COMPACT_ATOMS: atom_id res chain seq x y z
N MET A 1 -14.32 -39.48 3.87
CA MET A 1 -15.28 -38.73 4.72
C MET A 1 -16.02 -37.71 3.87
N ASN A 2 -17.37 -37.75 3.85
CA ASN A 2 -18.19 -36.82 3.08
C ASN A 2 -18.40 -35.48 3.80
N PHE A 3 -18.37 -34.38 3.05
CA PHE A 3 -18.64 -33.03 3.55
C PHE A 3 -19.24 -32.15 2.45
N GLU A 4 -19.75 -30.99 2.85
CA GLU A 4 -20.35 -30.01 1.93
C GLU A 4 -19.45 -28.81 1.70
N ILE A 5 -19.38 -28.37 0.45
CA ILE A 5 -18.74 -27.12 0.02
C ILE A 5 -19.84 -26.09 -0.21
N THR A 6 -19.76 -24.99 0.53
CA THR A 6 -20.76 -23.92 0.56
C THR A 6 -20.10 -22.57 0.23
N ALA A 7 -20.87 -21.49 0.34
CA ALA A 7 -20.44 -20.11 0.06
C ALA A 7 -19.95 -19.87 -1.39
N ILE A 8 -20.27 -20.78 -2.33
CA ILE A 8 -19.81 -20.72 -3.73
C ILE A 8 -20.20 -19.41 -4.40
N ARG A 9 -21.44 -18.97 -4.17
CA ARG A 9 -21.95 -17.66 -4.61
C ARG A 9 -21.01 -16.50 -4.31
N TYR A 10 -20.40 -16.46 -3.14
CA TYR A 10 -19.59 -15.32 -2.73
C TYR A 10 -18.22 -15.28 -3.43
N GLN A 11 -17.81 -16.40 -4.04
CA GLN A 11 -16.55 -16.51 -4.80
C GLN A 11 -16.74 -16.29 -6.30
N MET A 12 -17.98 -16.23 -6.78
CA MET A 12 -18.26 -15.99 -8.18
C MET A 12 -18.19 -14.50 -8.52
N PRO A 13 -17.71 -14.14 -9.73
CA PRO A 13 -17.76 -12.77 -10.20
C PRO A 13 -19.22 -12.29 -10.29
N GLY A 14 -19.44 -11.00 -10.08
CA GLY A 14 -20.78 -10.39 -10.20
C GLY A 14 -20.89 -9.12 -9.37
N LYS A 15 -21.64 -8.14 -9.88
CA LYS A 15 -21.81 -6.83 -9.23
C LYS A 15 -22.82 -6.89 -8.09
N ASN A 16 -23.83 -7.76 -8.21
CA ASN A 16 -24.91 -7.89 -7.24
C ASN A 16 -25.18 -9.36 -6.86
N PHE A 17 -26.08 -9.56 -5.90
CA PHE A 17 -26.40 -10.87 -5.35
C PHE A 17 -27.03 -11.82 -6.37
N GLU A 18 -27.85 -11.31 -7.29
CA GLU A 18 -28.53 -12.10 -8.31
C GLU A 18 -27.54 -12.62 -9.35
N GLU A 19 -26.66 -11.75 -9.86
CA GLU A 19 -25.58 -12.11 -10.78
C GLU A 19 -24.66 -13.17 -10.17
N LYS A 20 -24.21 -12.95 -8.92
CA LYS A 20 -23.39 -13.93 -8.19
C LYS A 20 -24.11 -15.27 -8.02
N THR A 21 -25.41 -15.24 -7.77
CA THR A 21 -26.22 -16.45 -7.62
C THR A 21 -26.33 -17.19 -8.95
N LYS A 22 -26.62 -16.49 -10.05
CA LYS A 22 -26.69 -17.07 -11.38
C LYS A 22 -25.34 -17.71 -11.77
N ASN A 23 -24.25 -16.97 -11.62
CA ASN A 23 -22.91 -17.46 -11.95
C ASN A 23 -22.52 -18.68 -11.11
N ALA A 24 -22.92 -18.75 -9.84
CA ALA A 24 -22.70 -19.93 -9.01
C ALA A 24 -23.50 -21.15 -9.47
N LYS A 25 -24.75 -20.95 -9.89
CA LYS A 25 -25.57 -22.02 -10.48
C LYS A 25 -24.93 -22.55 -11.75
N ASP A 26 -24.51 -21.65 -12.64
CA ASP A 26 -23.87 -22.02 -13.90
C ASP A 26 -22.56 -22.77 -13.66
N PHE A 27 -21.73 -22.30 -12.73
CA PHE A 27 -20.50 -22.97 -12.32
C PHE A 27 -20.76 -24.39 -11.77
N VAL A 28 -21.68 -24.52 -10.80
CA VAL A 28 -22.01 -25.84 -10.20
C VAL A 28 -22.61 -26.78 -11.25
N ALA A 29 -23.45 -26.28 -12.16
CA ALA A 29 -24.02 -27.08 -13.23
C ALA A 29 -22.93 -27.63 -14.17
N GLN A 30 -21.95 -26.80 -14.54
CA GLN A 30 -20.88 -27.17 -15.48
C GLN A 30 -19.74 -27.98 -14.84
N LEU A 31 -19.64 -28.01 -13.51
CA LEU A 31 -18.57 -28.75 -12.82
C LEU A 31 -18.67 -30.26 -13.13
N PRO A 32 -17.63 -30.89 -13.71
CA PRO A 32 -17.62 -32.33 -13.93
C PRO A 32 -17.64 -33.10 -12.59
N ILE A 33 -18.29 -34.27 -12.57
CA ILE A 33 -18.21 -35.18 -11.42
C ILE A 33 -17.65 -36.52 -11.91
N PRO A 34 -16.57 -37.04 -11.29
CA PRO A 34 -15.85 -36.43 -10.18
C PRO A 34 -14.89 -35.30 -10.60
N SER A 35 -14.63 -34.37 -9.69
CA SER A 35 -13.61 -33.31 -9.85
C SER A 35 -12.70 -33.25 -8.63
N MET A 36 -11.40 -33.04 -8.84
CA MET A 36 -10.45 -32.83 -7.73
C MET A 36 -10.46 -31.37 -7.26
N VAL A 37 -10.47 -31.19 -5.94
CA VAL A 37 -10.37 -29.89 -5.26
C VAL A 37 -9.29 -29.93 -4.18
N TYR A 38 -8.84 -28.76 -3.76
CA TYR A 38 -7.80 -28.59 -2.75
C TYR A 38 -8.35 -27.84 -1.54
N LEU A 39 -8.07 -28.36 -0.35
CA LEU A 39 -8.50 -27.80 0.93
C LEU A 39 -7.31 -27.11 1.60
N LYS A 40 -7.49 -25.87 2.04
CA LYS A 40 -6.49 -25.09 2.76
C LYS A 40 -7.13 -24.44 3.99
N ARG A 41 -6.48 -24.53 5.15
CA ARG A 41 -6.91 -23.81 6.36
C ARG A 41 -6.63 -22.32 6.23
N GLU A 42 -7.59 -21.49 6.63
CA GLU A 42 -7.47 -20.03 6.68
C GLU A 42 -7.72 -19.54 8.11
N PRO A 43 -6.75 -19.70 9.03
CA PRO A 43 -6.93 -19.29 10.43
C PRO A 43 -7.14 -17.79 10.60
N ASP A 44 -6.66 -16.98 9.64
CA ASP A 44 -6.87 -15.53 9.57
C ASP A 44 -8.21 -15.15 8.89
N ASN A 45 -9.12 -16.10 8.66
CA ASN A 45 -10.44 -15.76 8.14
C ASN A 45 -11.23 -14.93 9.17
N VAL A 46 -11.89 -13.88 8.66
CA VAL A 46 -12.52 -12.84 9.50
C VAL A 46 -13.81 -13.30 10.17
N TYR A 47 -14.44 -14.36 9.66
CA TYR A 47 -15.69 -14.90 10.17
C TYR A 47 -15.48 -16.15 11.03
N SER A 48 -14.44 -16.94 10.76
CA SER A 48 -14.15 -18.15 11.51
C SER A 48 -12.68 -18.53 11.43
N SER A 49 -11.99 -18.59 12.57
CA SER A 49 -10.61 -19.10 12.66
C SER A 49 -10.48 -20.58 12.31
N ASN A 50 -11.60 -21.28 12.16
CA ASN A 50 -11.66 -22.67 11.74
C ASN A 50 -11.85 -22.82 10.22
N ALA A 51 -12.02 -21.73 9.47
CA ALA A 51 -12.35 -21.77 8.05
C ALA A 51 -11.39 -22.65 7.24
N ILE A 52 -11.97 -23.48 6.36
CA ILE A 52 -11.23 -24.28 5.39
C ILE A 52 -11.72 -23.87 4.00
N ALA A 53 -10.87 -23.17 3.28
CA ALA A 53 -11.14 -22.74 1.91
C ALA A 53 -10.97 -23.91 0.94
N VAL A 54 -11.79 -23.91 -0.10
CA VAL A 54 -11.80 -24.92 -1.16
C VAL A 54 -11.41 -24.28 -2.47
N TYR A 55 -10.42 -24.86 -3.12
CA TYR A 55 -9.84 -24.38 -4.37
C TYR A 55 -10.06 -25.39 -5.50
N TYR A 56 -10.36 -24.88 -6.68
CA TYR A 56 -10.53 -25.64 -7.91
C TYR A 56 -9.73 -25.00 -9.04
N GLN A 57 -9.67 -25.63 -10.23
CA GLN A 57 -9.00 -25.20 -11.47
C GLN A 57 -8.35 -23.81 -11.46
N ASN A 58 -7.06 -23.75 -11.83
CA ASN A 58 -6.20 -22.57 -11.72
C ASN A 58 -6.08 -22.03 -10.29
N TYR A 59 -6.30 -22.90 -9.30
CA TYR A 59 -6.16 -22.60 -7.87
C TYR A 59 -7.05 -21.44 -7.44
N ASN A 60 -8.25 -21.33 -8.03
CA ASN A 60 -9.23 -20.33 -7.64
C ASN A 60 -10.06 -20.85 -6.48
N LYS A 61 -10.23 -20.01 -5.45
CA LYS A 61 -11.15 -20.29 -4.35
C LYS A 61 -12.57 -20.37 -4.91
N ILE A 62 -13.25 -21.47 -4.64
CA ILE A 62 -14.63 -21.72 -5.09
C ILE A 62 -15.61 -21.76 -3.94
N GLY A 63 -15.16 -21.80 -2.69
CA GLY A 63 -16.04 -21.81 -1.53
C GLY A 63 -15.30 -22.19 -0.26
N TYR A 64 -16.06 -22.57 0.76
CA TYR A 64 -15.56 -23.06 2.04
C TYR A 64 -16.26 -24.35 2.41
N ILE A 65 -15.61 -25.16 3.24
CA ILE A 65 -16.28 -26.28 3.91
C ILE A 65 -17.38 -25.72 4.82
N SER A 66 -18.56 -26.31 4.76
CA SER A 66 -19.65 -25.98 5.67
C SER A 66 -19.22 -26.16 7.13
N GLU A 67 -19.57 -25.20 7.98
CA GLU A 67 -19.16 -25.14 9.38
C GLU A 67 -19.48 -26.42 10.16
N ASN A 68 -20.57 -27.11 9.78
CA ASN A 68 -21.00 -28.38 10.35
C ASN A 68 -19.93 -29.48 10.25
N TYR A 69 -19.10 -29.46 9.20
CA TYR A 69 -18.08 -30.49 8.95
C TYR A 69 -16.67 -30.01 9.28
N THR A 70 -16.47 -28.71 9.53
CA THR A 70 -15.14 -28.12 9.70
C THR A 70 -14.33 -28.78 10.80
N LYS A 71 -14.92 -29.04 11.98
CA LYS A 71 -14.21 -29.70 13.10
C LYS A 71 -13.74 -31.10 12.76
N GLU A 72 -14.54 -31.85 12.00
CA GLU A 72 -14.23 -33.21 11.61
C GLU A 72 -13.17 -33.23 10.51
N ILE A 73 -13.30 -32.36 9.50
CA ILE A 73 -12.31 -32.24 8.43
C ILE A 73 -10.98 -31.68 8.94
N GLN A 74 -10.97 -30.84 9.97
CA GLN A 74 -9.72 -30.39 10.61
C GLN A 74 -8.86 -31.56 11.10
N ARG A 75 -9.44 -32.71 11.46
CA ARG A 75 -8.69 -33.91 11.86
C ARG A 75 -7.94 -34.57 10.70
N VAL A 76 -8.35 -34.27 9.45
CA VAL A 76 -7.69 -34.73 8.23
C VAL A 76 -6.42 -33.93 7.96
N PHE A 77 -6.38 -32.67 8.42
CA PHE A 77 -5.15 -31.89 8.41
C PHE A 77 -4.23 -32.47 9.50
N PRO A 78 -2.96 -32.78 9.18
CA PRO A 78 -2.00 -33.17 10.18
C PRO A 78 -1.96 -32.12 11.30
N PRO A 79 -2.03 -32.52 12.58
CA PRO A 79 -2.00 -31.59 13.73
C PRO A 79 -0.81 -30.61 13.70
N GLU A 80 0.25 -31.01 13.01
CA GLU A 80 1.56 -30.40 13.01
C GLU A 80 1.78 -29.38 11.88
N LEU A 81 0.92 -29.27 10.86
CA LEU A 81 1.13 -28.44 9.67
C LEU A 81 0.00 -27.41 9.43
N SER A 82 -0.58 -26.91 10.52
CA SER A 82 -1.96 -26.39 10.60
C SER A 82 -2.39 -25.23 9.70
N SER A 83 -1.48 -24.54 9.00
CA SER A 83 -1.85 -23.49 8.03
C SER A 83 -1.29 -23.72 6.62
N THR A 84 -0.35 -24.65 6.45
CA THR A 84 0.37 -24.87 5.18
C THR A 84 0.05 -26.22 4.53
N THR A 85 -0.57 -27.17 5.24
CA THR A 85 -1.01 -28.41 4.58
C THR A 85 -2.11 -28.15 3.58
N ILE A 86 -1.95 -28.75 2.40
CA ILE A 86 -2.99 -28.82 1.39
C ILE A 86 -3.51 -30.24 1.34
N VAL A 87 -4.81 -30.42 1.55
CA VAL A 87 -5.46 -31.72 1.48
C VAL A 87 -6.21 -31.82 0.15
N LYS A 88 -6.01 -32.91 -0.61
CA LYS A 88 -6.78 -33.16 -1.84
C LYS A 88 -8.11 -33.82 -1.46
N ALA A 89 -9.20 -33.36 -2.06
CA ALA A 89 -10.51 -33.96 -1.92
C ALA A 89 -11.17 -34.10 -3.29
N LYS A 90 -12.19 -34.95 -3.38
CA LYS A 90 -12.90 -35.28 -4.61
C LYS A 90 -14.35 -34.83 -4.48
N VAL A 91 -14.79 -33.94 -5.36
CA VAL A 91 -16.22 -33.61 -5.49
C VAL A 91 -16.94 -34.82 -6.07
N ILE A 92 -17.92 -35.32 -5.34
CA ILE A 92 -18.69 -36.54 -5.64
C ILE A 92 -20.15 -36.27 -5.98
N GLY A 93 -20.66 -35.06 -5.71
CA GLY A 93 -22.07 -34.74 -5.89
C GLY A 93 -22.38 -33.24 -5.93
N LYS A 94 -23.59 -32.92 -6.37
CA LYS A 94 -24.17 -31.57 -6.36
C LYS A 94 -25.41 -31.61 -5.46
N ILE A 95 -25.52 -30.69 -4.52
CA ILE A 95 -26.70 -30.56 -3.64
C ILE A 95 -27.39 -29.24 -3.97
N GLY A 96 -28.66 -29.33 -4.38
CA GLY A 96 -29.42 -28.17 -4.83
C GLY A 96 -28.72 -27.46 -5.98
N ASN A 97 -28.74 -26.13 -5.96
CA ASN A 97 -28.29 -25.32 -7.09
C ASN A 97 -26.91 -24.67 -6.91
N ILE A 98 -26.36 -24.61 -5.69
CA ILE A 98 -25.11 -23.88 -5.39
C ILE A 98 -24.21 -24.55 -4.33
N THR A 99 -24.47 -25.82 -3.98
CA THR A 99 -23.69 -26.58 -2.98
C THR A 99 -23.12 -27.82 -3.64
N LEU A 100 -21.92 -28.23 -3.23
CA LEU A 100 -21.27 -29.46 -3.69
C LEU A 100 -21.04 -30.40 -2.52
N THR A 101 -21.09 -31.70 -2.79
CA THR A 101 -20.65 -32.75 -1.86
C THR A 101 -19.28 -33.22 -2.30
N ALA A 102 -18.34 -33.29 -1.35
CA ALA A 102 -17.01 -33.81 -1.58
C ALA A 102 -16.66 -34.88 -0.56
N ASP A 103 -15.70 -35.71 -0.93
CA ASP A 103 -15.13 -36.77 -0.12
C ASP A 103 -13.62 -36.58 0.00
N VAL A 104 -13.08 -36.89 1.17
CA VAL A 104 -11.65 -36.86 1.44
C VAL A 104 -11.20 -38.17 2.08
N ASP A 105 -10.12 -38.74 1.54
CA ASP A 105 -9.46 -39.88 2.14
C ASP A 105 -8.79 -39.44 3.45
N THR A 106 -9.03 -40.20 4.52
CA THR A 106 -8.39 -39.95 5.82
C THR A 106 -7.02 -40.63 5.80
N PRO A 107 -5.90 -39.89 5.87
CA PRO A 107 -4.59 -40.52 5.96
C PRO A 107 -4.47 -41.29 7.27
N LYS A 108 -3.95 -42.53 7.22
CA LYS A 108 -3.40 -43.20 8.41
C LYS A 108 -2.04 -42.56 8.71
N GLU A 109 -1.91 -42.04 9.93
CA GLU A 109 -0.69 -41.59 10.64
C GLU A 109 0.53 -41.19 9.80
N CYS A 110 1.02 -39.96 9.98
CA CYS A 110 2.45 -39.71 9.78
C CYS A 110 2.97 -38.55 10.64
N LEU A 111 4.24 -38.72 11.02
CA LEU A 111 5.02 -38.08 12.07
C LEU A 111 5.84 -36.88 11.55
N LEU A 112 5.81 -35.78 12.31
CA LEU A 112 6.92 -34.98 12.86
C LEU A 112 6.53 -33.50 12.85
N ALA A 113 6.54 -32.91 14.04
CA ALA A 113 6.30 -31.48 14.24
C ALA A 113 7.32 -30.64 13.45
N PRO A 114 6.90 -29.67 12.62
CA PRO A 114 7.80 -28.61 12.22
C PRO A 114 8.22 -27.85 13.48
N GLU A 115 9.49 -27.44 13.54
CA GLU A 115 9.93 -26.57 14.62
C GLU A 115 9.04 -25.32 14.68
N PRO A 116 8.55 -24.93 15.87
CA PRO A 116 7.70 -23.75 15.99
C PRO A 116 8.45 -22.55 15.45
N TYR A 117 7.90 -21.91 14.40
CA TYR A 117 8.48 -20.71 13.84
C TYR A 117 8.56 -19.64 14.94
N LYS A 118 9.78 -19.34 15.38
CA LYS A 118 10.01 -18.27 16.34
C LYS A 118 9.85 -16.94 15.62
N ARG A 119 8.81 -16.19 16.00
CA ARG A 119 8.60 -14.81 15.54
C ARG A 119 9.87 -13.99 15.76
N ARG A 120 10.14 -13.12 14.80
CA ARG A 120 11.32 -12.25 14.70
C ARG A 120 11.00 -10.82 15.10
N ILE A 121 9.72 -10.48 15.12
CA ILE A 121 9.20 -9.21 15.62
C ILE A 121 8.22 -9.44 16.78
N ALA A 122 7.90 -8.36 17.49
CA ALA A 122 6.87 -8.38 18.52
C ALA A 122 5.53 -8.93 17.98
N PRO A 123 4.66 -9.46 18.85
CA PRO A 123 3.29 -9.83 18.47
C PRO A 123 2.60 -8.70 17.73
N SER A 124 1.65 -9.06 16.86
CA SER A 124 0.87 -8.07 16.09
C SER A 124 0.30 -7.00 17.00
N PRO A 125 0.28 -5.72 16.61
CA PRO A 125 -0.37 -4.67 17.39
C PRO A 125 -1.90 -4.71 17.27
N PHE A 126 -2.42 -5.72 16.54
CA PHE A 126 -3.82 -5.95 16.26
C PHE A 126 -4.30 -7.27 16.89
N ASP A 127 -5.41 -7.20 17.60
CA ASP A 127 -6.20 -8.32 18.14
C ASP A 127 -7.36 -8.68 17.20
N ILE A 128 -7.43 -8.02 16.03
CA ILE A 128 -8.40 -8.29 14.96
C ILE A 128 -7.73 -9.08 13.84
N SER A 129 -8.52 -9.90 13.15
CA SER A 129 -7.99 -10.65 12.01
C SER A 129 -7.65 -9.73 10.83
N MET A 130 -6.47 -9.97 10.27
CA MET A 130 -5.97 -9.36 9.04
C MET A 130 -5.74 -10.46 8.01
N PRO A 131 -6.70 -10.72 7.12
CA PRO A 131 -6.62 -11.82 6.16
C PRO A 131 -5.58 -11.52 5.07
N PHE A 132 -4.97 -12.58 4.54
CA PHE A 132 -4.12 -12.47 3.36
C PHE A 132 -4.92 -12.21 2.09
N MET A 133 -4.33 -11.45 1.16
CA MET A 133 -4.87 -11.31 -0.19
C MET A 133 -4.94 -12.67 -0.88
N GLU A 134 -5.88 -12.81 -1.80
CA GLU A 134 -6.16 -14.08 -2.47
C GLU A 134 -4.96 -14.57 -3.30
N GLU A 135 -4.20 -13.65 -3.91
CA GLU A 135 -2.98 -13.96 -4.66
C GLU A 135 -1.90 -14.60 -3.77
N GLU A 136 -1.71 -14.07 -2.55
CA GLU A 136 -0.76 -14.62 -1.58
C GLU A 136 -1.19 -16.02 -1.11
N ASN A 137 -2.50 -16.22 -0.91
CA ASN A 137 -3.03 -17.53 -0.57
C ASN A 137 -2.75 -18.57 -1.66
N LYS A 138 -2.82 -18.16 -2.93
CA LYS A 138 -2.54 -19.01 -4.09
C LYS A 138 -1.06 -19.33 -4.26
N ILE A 139 -0.17 -18.36 -4.00
CA ILE A 139 1.29 -18.60 -4.00
C ILE A 139 1.64 -19.69 -2.98
N GLU A 140 1.10 -19.57 -1.76
CA GLU A 140 1.31 -20.57 -0.71
C GLU A 140 0.72 -21.93 -1.06
N LEU A 141 -0.51 -21.96 -1.57
CA LEU A 141 -1.18 -23.19 -2.03
C LEU A 141 -0.34 -23.94 -3.07
N VAL A 142 0.12 -23.24 -4.11
CA VAL A 142 0.88 -23.84 -5.21
C VAL A 142 2.26 -24.29 -4.74
N THR A 143 2.90 -23.50 -3.87
CA THR A 143 4.19 -23.89 -3.26
C THR A 143 4.08 -25.18 -2.47
N ASN A 144 3.01 -25.33 -1.69
CA ASN A 144 2.75 -26.54 -0.89
C ASN A 144 2.27 -27.73 -1.74
N LEU A 145 1.83 -27.51 -2.98
CA LEU A 145 1.60 -28.59 -3.95
C LEU A 145 2.90 -29.00 -4.68
N LEU A 146 3.80 -28.05 -4.91
CA LEU A 146 5.07 -28.27 -5.63
C LEU A 146 6.15 -28.91 -4.76
N LEU A 147 6.48 -28.33 -3.62
CA LEU A 147 7.69 -28.67 -2.88
C LEU A 147 7.67 -30.06 -2.22
N PRO A 148 6.61 -30.50 -1.54
CA PRO A 148 6.62 -31.79 -0.83
C PRO A 148 6.32 -33.00 -1.73
N ARG A 149 5.75 -32.82 -2.93
CA ARG A 149 5.35 -33.94 -3.79
C ARG A 149 6.51 -34.51 -4.59
N ASP A 150 6.72 -35.82 -4.56
CA ASP A 150 7.63 -36.47 -5.50
C ASP A 150 6.93 -36.71 -6.84
N PHE A 151 7.38 -36.02 -7.89
CA PHE A 151 6.82 -36.12 -9.24
C PHE A 151 7.50 -37.26 -10.00
N ASN A 152 6.73 -38.02 -10.77
CA ASN A 152 7.24 -39.01 -11.73
C ASN A 152 6.98 -38.58 -13.17
N ASP A 153 7.42 -39.39 -14.15
CA ASP A 153 7.31 -39.07 -15.58
C ASP A 153 5.90 -38.72 -16.04
N LYS A 154 4.87 -39.34 -15.46
CA LYS A 154 3.45 -39.10 -15.80
C LYS A 154 2.93 -37.78 -15.25
N ASP A 155 3.58 -37.24 -14.23
CA ASP A 155 3.20 -35.99 -13.59
C ASP A 155 3.85 -34.75 -14.25
N ALA A 156 4.65 -34.93 -15.32
CA ALA A 156 5.45 -33.86 -15.91
C ALA A 156 4.60 -32.65 -16.36
N GLU A 157 3.42 -32.88 -16.92
CA GLU A 157 2.50 -31.81 -17.32
C GLU A 157 1.94 -31.05 -16.11
N GLU A 158 1.61 -31.76 -15.03
CA GLU A 158 1.14 -31.13 -13.79
C GLU A 158 2.25 -30.29 -13.13
N LEU A 159 3.49 -30.79 -13.13
CA LEU A 159 4.66 -30.05 -12.65
C LEU A 159 4.87 -28.75 -13.43
N ILE A 160 4.77 -28.80 -14.76
CA ILE A 160 4.85 -27.62 -15.63
C ILE A 160 3.74 -26.63 -15.27
N ASN A 161 2.49 -27.08 -15.24
CA ASN A 161 1.34 -26.21 -14.98
C ASN A 161 1.42 -25.51 -13.61
N LEU A 162 1.78 -26.25 -12.56
CA LEU A 162 2.00 -25.71 -11.21
C LEU A 162 3.11 -24.66 -11.21
N SER A 163 4.22 -24.95 -11.90
CA SER A 163 5.41 -24.10 -11.91
C SER A 163 5.24 -22.85 -12.79
N GLU A 164 4.52 -22.96 -13.91
CA GLU A 164 4.12 -21.82 -14.73
C GLU A 164 3.18 -20.90 -13.96
N TYR A 165 2.20 -21.47 -13.27
CA TYR A 165 1.32 -20.70 -12.41
C TYR A 165 2.11 -19.97 -11.32
N TYR A 166 2.98 -20.67 -10.59
CA TYR A 166 3.84 -20.08 -9.56
C TYR A 166 4.66 -18.91 -10.12
N TYR A 167 5.29 -19.10 -11.29
CA TYR A 167 6.10 -18.08 -11.95
C TYR A 167 5.32 -16.79 -12.26
N THR A 168 4.02 -16.87 -12.57
CA THR A 168 3.19 -15.67 -12.82
C THR A 168 2.84 -14.90 -11.55
N GLN A 169 2.83 -15.55 -10.39
CA GLN A 169 2.36 -14.95 -9.14
C GLN A 169 3.50 -14.44 -8.26
N ILE A 170 4.66 -15.10 -8.27
CA ILE A 170 5.80 -14.76 -7.43
C ILE A 170 6.32 -13.30 -7.55
N PRO A 171 6.19 -12.57 -8.69
CA PRO A 171 6.55 -11.15 -8.74
C PRO A 171 5.64 -10.24 -7.89
N LEU A 172 4.56 -10.77 -7.32
CA LEU A 172 3.58 -10.03 -6.51
C LEU A 172 3.86 -10.07 -5.01
N THR A 173 4.78 -10.92 -4.56
CA THR A 173 5.10 -11.10 -3.15
C THR A 173 6.50 -10.58 -2.82
N LEU A 174 6.67 -10.20 -1.56
CA LEU A 174 7.95 -9.80 -0.97
C LEU A 174 8.41 -10.79 0.10
N CYS A 175 7.70 -11.90 0.26
CA CYS A 175 7.95 -12.82 1.35
C CYS A 175 9.30 -13.49 1.14
N ASP A 176 10.18 -13.40 2.13
CA ASP A 176 11.51 -14.01 2.00
C ASP A 176 11.40 -15.55 1.94
N VAL A 177 10.37 -16.13 2.56
CA VAL A 177 10.03 -17.55 2.44
C VAL A 177 9.69 -17.91 0.99
N ASP A 178 8.86 -17.12 0.32
CA ASP A 178 8.50 -17.36 -1.08
C ASP A 178 9.70 -17.13 -2.01
N CYS A 179 10.52 -16.10 -1.73
CA CYS A 179 11.80 -15.90 -2.42
C CYS A 179 12.71 -17.15 -2.31
N LYS A 180 12.86 -17.71 -1.11
CA LYS A 180 13.64 -18.93 -0.88
C LYS A 180 13.02 -20.15 -1.58
N ASN A 181 11.70 -20.27 -1.55
CA ASN A 181 10.97 -21.35 -2.21
C ASN A 181 11.17 -21.31 -3.74
N THR A 182 11.35 -20.13 -4.32
CA THR A 182 11.67 -19.97 -5.74
C THR A 182 12.95 -20.73 -6.12
N SER A 183 14.01 -20.61 -5.31
CA SER A 183 15.26 -21.37 -5.53
C SER A 183 15.07 -22.87 -5.34
N ARG A 184 14.25 -23.28 -4.37
CA ARG A 184 13.93 -24.71 -4.13
C ARG A 184 13.14 -25.31 -5.30
N ILE A 185 12.17 -24.57 -5.83
CA ILE A 185 11.39 -24.96 -7.02
C ILE A 185 12.29 -25.05 -8.24
N LEU A 186 13.21 -24.09 -8.43
CA LEU A 186 14.20 -24.15 -9.52
C LEU A 186 15.04 -25.43 -9.46
N ASN A 187 15.59 -25.76 -8.28
CA ASN A 187 16.38 -26.98 -8.11
C ASN A 187 15.53 -28.22 -8.42
N LYS A 188 14.30 -28.28 -7.89
CA LYS A 188 13.37 -29.38 -8.15
C LYS A 188 13.08 -29.56 -9.64
N LEU A 189 12.89 -28.48 -10.38
CA LEU A 189 12.68 -28.53 -11.83
C LEU A 189 13.93 -29.01 -12.58
N LYS A 190 15.12 -28.57 -12.18
CA LYS A 190 16.39 -29.03 -12.75
C LYS A 190 16.59 -30.53 -12.50
N ASP A 191 16.36 -30.98 -11.27
CA ASP A 191 16.48 -32.38 -10.87
C ASP A 191 15.49 -33.25 -11.66
N PHE A 192 14.23 -32.83 -11.76
CA PHE A 192 13.23 -33.53 -12.56
C PHE A 192 13.62 -33.61 -14.04
N THR A 193 14.09 -32.50 -14.61
CA THR A 193 14.49 -32.43 -16.03
C THR A 193 15.67 -33.34 -16.36
N ASN A 194 16.58 -33.55 -15.41
CA ASN A 194 17.78 -34.36 -15.58
C ASN A 194 17.54 -35.86 -15.32
N ASN A 195 16.67 -36.21 -14.38
CA ASN A 195 16.54 -37.57 -13.86
C ASN A 195 15.37 -38.37 -14.46
N HIS A 196 14.56 -37.77 -15.33
CA HIS A 196 13.36 -38.38 -15.91
C HIS A 196 13.48 -38.53 -17.43
N PRO A 197 14.24 -39.53 -17.93
CA PRO A 197 14.57 -39.64 -19.36
C PRO A 197 13.37 -40.07 -20.24
N ALA A 198 12.29 -40.60 -19.66
CA ALA A 198 11.14 -41.09 -20.40
C ALA A 198 10.16 -39.98 -20.83
N ILE A 199 10.35 -38.73 -20.38
CA ILE A 199 9.52 -37.61 -20.81
C ILE A 199 9.81 -37.24 -22.28
N SER A 200 8.78 -36.79 -22.99
CA SER A 200 8.94 -36.41 -24.40
C SER A 200 9.91 -35.23 -24.59
N SER A 201 10.56 -35.16 -25.75
CA SER A 201 11.47 -34.06 -26.10
C SER A 201 10.78 -32.69 -26.04
N SER A 202 9.50 -32.62 -26.41
CA SER A 202 8.70 -31.39 -26.31
C SER A 202 8.46 -30.96 -24.86
N THR A 203 8.18 -31.91 -23.96
CA THR A 203 7.98 -31.67 -22.53
C THR A 203 9.29 -31.23 -21.87
N LYS A 204 10.40 -31.91 -22.20
CA LYS A 204 11.73 -31.54 -21.73
C LYS A 204 12.09 -30.09 -22.10
N LYS A 205 11.83 -29.68 -23.34
CA LYS A 205 12.06 -28.30 -23.80
C LYS A 205 11.20 -27.28 -23.04
N LYS A 206 9.96 -27.62 -22.69
CA LYS A 206 9.10 -26.75 -21.85
C LYS A 206 9.68 -26.57 -20.45
N LEU A 207 10.13 -27.66 -19.82
CA LEU A 207 10.77 -27.63 -18.51
C LEU A 207 12.07 -26.82 -18.52
N GLU A 208 12.92 -27.02 -19.53
CA GLU A 208 14.15 -26.25 -19.71
C GLU A 208 13.84 -24.75 -19.84
N ASN A 209 12.88 -24.37 -20.68
CA ASN A 209 12.45 -22.98 -20.81
C ASN A 209 11.95 -22.40 -19.47
N LEU A 210 11.21 -23.19 -18.69
CA LEU A 210 10.69 -22.76 -17.39
C LEU A 210 11.82 -22.61 -16.35
N CYS A 211 12.79 -23.52 -16.33
CA CYS A 211 14.01 -23.40 -15.55
C CYS A 211 14.74 -22.08 -15.86
N HIS A 212 14.89 -21.71 -17.13
CA HIS A 212 15.51 -20.44 -17.52
C HIS A 212 14.70 -19.23 -17.02
N LYS A 213 13.37 -19.25 -17.16
CA LYS A 213 12.48 -18.18 -16.66
C LYS A 213 12.61 -17.99 -15.15
N ILE A 214 12.55 -19.07 -14.38
CA ILE A 214 12.66 -19.04 -12.92
C ILE A 214 14.08 -18.67 -12.48
N GLN A 215 15.12 -19.13 -13.19
CA GLN A 215 16.50 -18.74 -12.92
C GLN A 215 16.72 -17.23 -13.10
N ASN A 216 16.17 -16.64 -14.16
CA ASN A 216 16.20 -15.19 -14.37
C ASN A 216 15.46 -14.45 -13.24
N LEU A 217 14.32 -14.98 -12.79
CA LEU A 217 13.59 -14.43 -11.66
C LEU A 217 14.42 -14.47 -10.37
N VAL A 218 15.06 -15.60 -10.03
CA VAL A 218 15.94 -15.71 -8.86
C VAL A 218 17.07 -14.67 -8.93
N ALA A 219 17.69 -14.49 -10.10
CA ALA A 219 18.72 -13.47 -10.29
C ALA A 219 18.19 -12.03 -10.10
N ASN A 220 16.95 -11.76 -10.49
CA ASN A 220 16.34 -10.43 -10.44
C ASN A 220 15.68 -10.11 -9.09
N ILE A 221 15.22 -11.11 -8.32
CA ILE A 221 14.61 -10.94 -6.98
C ILE A 221 15.53 -10.20 -5.99
N HIS A 222 16.83 -10.13 -6.27
CA HIS A 222 17.81 -9.42 -5.46
C HIS A 222 18.12 -7.98 -5.93
N ARG A 223 17.57 -7.52 -7.06
CA ARG A 223 17.74 -6.13 -7.55
C ARG A 223 16.91 -5.15 -6.72
N GLU A 224 17.51 -4.04 -6.32
CA GLU A 224 16.91 -3.10 -5.36
C GLU A 224 15.75 -2.27 -5.94
N GLU A 225 15.89 -1.76 -7.16
CA GLU A 225 14.88 -0.92 -7.82
C GLU A 225 13.56 -1.66 -8.06
N ASP A 226 13.63 -2.92 -8.52
CA ASP A 226 12.46 -3.75 -8.75
C ASP A 226 11.70 -4.06 -7.45
N ARG A 227 12.43 -4.21 -6.33
CA ARG A 227 11.86 -4.56 -5.02
C ARG A 227 11.03 -3.44 -4.39
N ASN A 228 11.48 -2.19 -4.49
CA ASN A 228 10.72 -1.05 -3.98
C ASN A 228 9.40 -0.89 -4.74
N LYS A 229 9.43 -1.11 -6.06
CA LYS A 229 8.21 -1.10 -6.88
C LYS A 229 7.24 -2.22 -6.48
N ILE A 230 7.73 -3.43 -6.19
CA ILE A 230 6.90 -4.53 -5.70
C ILE A 230 6.30 -4.16 -4.33
N TYR A 231 7.06 -3.54 -3.42
CA TYR A 231 6.57 -3.06 -2.13
C TYR A 231 5.43 -2.06 -2.26
N GLU A 232 5.61 -1.02 -3.07
CA GLU A 232 4.59 0.00 -3.30
C GLU A 232 3.33 -0.59 -3.94
N ASN A 233 3.50 -1.45 -4.94
CA ASN A 233 2.38 -2.16 -5.56
C ASN A 233 1.66 -3.07 -4.56
N HIS A 234 2.39 -3.74 -3.67
CA HIS A 234 1.80 -4.60 -2.65
C HIS A 234 1.03 -3.78 -1.61
N LEU A 235 1.59 -2.67 -1.11
CA LEU A 235 0.88 -1.75 -0.22
C LEU A 235 -0.39 -1.18 -0.87
N ALA A 236 -0.33 -0.79 -2.15
CA ALA A 236 -1.49 -0.25 -2.87
C ALA A 236 -2.63 -1.27 -2.96
N ARG A 237 -2.33 -2.51 -3.38
CA ARG A 237 -3.32 -3.60 -3.42
C ARG A 237 -3.87 -3.93 -2.04
N MET A 238 -3.01 -3.96 -1.02
CA MET A 238 -3.41 -4.22 0.36
C MET A 238 -4.33 -3.11 0.90
N LYS A 239 -4.04 -1.84 0.58
CA LYS A 239 -4.91 -0.69 0.91
C LYS A 239 -6.28 -0.85 0.26
N GLU A 240 -6.34 -1.18 -1.02
CA GLU A 240 -7.60 -1.42 -1.75
C GLU A 240 -8.38 -2.58 -1.13
N PHE A 241 -7.73 -3.72 -0.93
CA PHE A 241 -8.32 -4.90 -0.32
C PHE A 241 -8.88 -4.64 1.09
N PHE A 242 -8.16 -3.86 1.90
CA PHE A 242 -8.57 -3.50 3.27
C PHE A 242 -9.68 -2.45 3.35
N SER A 243 -9.87 -1.67 2.28
CA SER A 243 -10.87 -0.62 2.19
C SER A 243 -12.28 -1.12 1.81
N ASN A 244 -12.45 -2.41 1.50
CA ASN A 244 -13.76 -2.96 1.14
C ASN A 244 -14.84 -2.68 2.22
N GLU A 245 -15.92 -2.00 1.83
CA GLU A 245 -16.75 -1.19 2.73
C GLU A 245 -17.56 -1.94 3.79
N LYS A 246 -17.93 -3.20 3.55
CA LYS A 246 -18.89 -3.88 4.44
C LYS A 246 -18.22 -4.52 5.66
N ASP A 247 -17.08 -5.18 5.45
CA ASP A 247 -16.35 -5.98 6.44
C ASP A 247 -14.83 -5.91 6.19
N GLY A 248 -14.32 -4.77 5.71
CA GLY A 248 -12.90 -4.54 5.47
C GLY A 248 -12.09 -4.47 6.77
N PHE A 249 -10.77 -4.68 6.67
CA PHE A 249 -9.87 -4.55 7.82
C PHE A 249 -9.93 -3.16 8.44
N PHE A 250 -9.99 -2.10 7.62
CA PHE A 250 -10.04 -0.73 8.13
C PHE A 250 -11.31 -0.43 8.93
N LYS A 251 -12.48 -0.90 8.46
CA LYS A 251 -13.72 -0.74 9.21
C LYS A 251 -13.66 -1.47 10.55
N ARG A 252 -13.19 -2.73 10.56
CA ARG A 252 -13.00 -3.47 11.82
C ARG A 252 -12.00 -2.78 12.74
N TYR A 253 -10.94 -2.19 12.20
CA TYR A 253 -9.99 -1.41 12.97
C TYR A 253 -10.68 -0.21 13.63
N ASP A 254 -11.42 0.57 12.85
CA ASP A 254 -12.14 1.75 13.34
C ASP A 254 -13.15 1.35 14.44
N ASP A 255 -13.93 0.29 14.24
CA ASP A 255 -14.89 -0.24 15.22
C ASP A 255 -14.23 -0.74 16.53
N ASN A 256 -13.06 -1.37 16.44
CA ASN A 256 -12.40 -1.99 17.59
C ASN A 256 -11.47 -1.04 18.35
N TYR A 257 -10.73 -0.19 17.64
CA TYR A 257 -9.69 0.67 18.22
C TYR A 257 -10.13 2.12 18.37
N LEU A 258 -10.89 2.66 17.42
CA LEU A 258 -11.36 4.04 17.46
C LEU A 258 -12.74 4.16 18.11
N LYS A 259 -13.51 3.06 18.15
CA LYS A 259 -14.91 2.98 18.61
C LYS A 259 -15.85 3.93 17.85
N ALA A 260 -15.42 4.39 16.68
CA ALA A 260 -16.14 5.29 15.79
C ALA A 260 -15.51 5.22 14.38
N PRO A 261 -16.25 5.56 13.31
CA PRO A 261 -15.68 5.81 12.00
C PRO A 261 -14.49 6.78 12.08
N LEU A 262 -13.46 6.56 11.26
CA LEU A 262 -12.21 7.34 11.29
C LEU A 262 -12.46 8.86 11.27
N ASP A 263 -13.41 9.33 10.47
CA ASP A 263 -13.76 10.74 10.30
C ASP A 263 -14.50 11.36 11.49
N LEU A 264 -15.07 10.53 12.36
CA LEU A 264 -15.79 10.93 13.58
C LEU A 264 -14.99 10.65 14.86
N ALA A 265 -13.84 9.98 14.75
CA ALA A 265 -13.01 9.65 15.89
C ALA A 265 -12.38 10.90 16.53
N LYS A 266 -12.34 10.93 17.87
CA LYS A 266 -11.78 12.06 18.62
C LYS A 266 -10.28 12.20 18.37
N THR A 267 -9.80 13.44 18.21
CA THR A 267 -8.38 13.75 17.96
C THR A 267 -7.43 13.13 18.98
N ASP A 268 -7.80 13.11 20.27
CA ASP A 268 -6.96 12.50 21.32
C ASP A 268 -6.84 10.98 21.16
N ILE A 269 -7.90 10.31 20.73
CA ILE A 269 -7.90 8.88 20.42
C ILE A 269 -7.00 8.62 19.22
N LEU A 270 -7.14 9.41 18.15
CA LEU A 270 -6.31 9.32 16.95
C LEU A 270 -4.82 9.49 17.27
N LYS A 271 -4.46 10.48 18.10
CA LYS A 271 -3.07 10.72 18.54
C LYS A 271 -2.55 9.58 19.42
N SER A 272 -3.36 9.09 20.35
CA SER A 272 -3.00 7.96 21.21
C SER A 272 -2.72 6.69 20.39
N GLU A 273 -3.60 6.36 19.45
CA GLU A 273 -3.40 5.20 18.56
C GLU A 273 -2.21 5.39 17.62
N LEU A 274 -2.01 6.59 17.06
CA LEU A 274 -0.84 6.89 16.24
C LEU A 274 0.47 6.66 17.01
N ASN A 275 0.53 7.10 18.27
CA ASN A 275 1.70 6.89 19.13
C ASN A 275 1.89 5.40 19.43
N ARG A 276 0.83 4.68 19.82
CA ARG A 276 0.91 3.23 20.10
C ARG A 276 1.45 2.43 18.91
N LEU A 277 0.97 2.72 17.71
CA LEU A 277 1.40 2.04 16.49
C LEU A 277 2.83 2.44 16.07
N THR A 278 3.17 3.73 16.23
CA THR A 278 4.54 4.23 16.03
C THR A 278 5.51 3.53 16.98
N ASP A 279 5.20 3.46 18.28
CA ASP A 279 6.02 2.80 19.29
C ASP A 279 6.21 1.31 19.00
N TRP A 280 5.21 0.66 18.41
CA TRP A 280 5.32 -0.73 17.97
C TRP A 280 6.24 -0.87 16.76
N LEU A 281 6.10 0.00 15.75
CA LEU A 281 6.99 0.02 14.57
C LEU A 281 8.44 0.32 14.96
N ASP A 282 8.65 1.21 15.93
CA ASP A 282 9.97 1.53 16.47
C ASP A 282 10.60 0.33 17.18
N LYS A 283 9.83 -0.63 17.70
CA LYS A 283 10.36 -1.87 18.29
C LYS A 283 10.77 -2.91 17.25
N VAL A 284 10.49 -2.70 15.96
CA VAL A 284 10.94 -3.61 14.90
C VAL A 284 12.47 -3.58 14.84
N PRO A 285 13.16 -4.74 14.94
CA PRO A 285 14.63 -4.78 15.00
C PRO A 285 15.30 -4.06 13.83
N ARG A 286 16.47 -3.49 14.10
CA ARG A 286 17.24 -2.62 13.18
C ARG A 286 16.64 -1.25 12.91
N GLY A 287 15.55 -0.92 13.58
CA GLY A 287 14.93 0.37 13.49
C GLY A 287 14.45 0.72 12.09
N ILE A 288 13.83 -0.26 11.42
CA ILE A 288 13.17 -0.12 10.11
C ILE A 288 12.21 1.08 10.06
N PHE A 289 11.74 1.52 11.22
CA PHE A 289 10.84 2.67 11.34
C PHE A 289 11.30 3.72 12.35
N HIS A 290 12.50 3.59 12.95
CA HIS A 290 12.99 4.56 13.93
C HIS A 290 12.98 5.97 13.33
N SER A 291 12.25 6.88 13.98
CA SER A 291 12.20 8.31 13.66
C SER A 291 11.64 8.67 12.26
N HIS A 292 10.49 8.13 11.84
CA HIS A 292 9.54 8.68 10.84
C HIS A 292 10.09 9.28 9.53
N ASN A 293 11.33 8.97 9.15
CA ASN A 293 12.04 9.59 8.03
C ASN A 293 12.98 8.60 7.31
N LEU A 294 12.63 7.31 7.30
CA LEU A 294 13.33 6.36 6.45
C LEU A 294 12.84 6.53 5.02
N GLN A 295 13.78 6.83 4.13
CA GLN A 295 13.53 6.82 2.70
C GLN A 295 13.09 5.40 2.32
N LYS A 296 11.98 5.28 1.58
CA LYS A 296 11.37 3.99 1.19
C LYS A 296 12.35 2.93 0.69
N LYS A 297 13.45 3.37 0.08
CA LYS A 297 14.56 2.54 -0.41
C LYS A 297 15.20 1.64 0.66
N ASP A 298 15.13 2.03 1.93
CA ASP A 298 15.80 1.34 3.03
C ASP A 298 14.89 0.29 3.73
N ILE A 299 13.57 0.32 3.50
CA ILE A 299 12.59 -0.56 4.17
C ILE A 299 12.71 -2.00 3.65
N VAL A 300 12.70 -2.18 2.33
CA VAL A 300 12.68 -3.52 1.72
C VAL A 300 13.93 -4.35 2.00
N PRO A 301 15.16 -3.79 1.90
CA PRO A 301 16.37 -4.50 2.29
C PRO A 301 16.36 -4.96 3.76
N GLN A 302 15.83 -4.13 4.66
CA GLN A 302 15.78 -4.44 6.09
C GLN A 302 14.74 -5.51 6.44
N MET A 303 13.53 -5.44 5.87
CA MET A 303 12.51 -6.48 6.03
C MET A 303 13.02 -7.85 5.56
N ARG A 304 13.80 -7.89 4.48
CA ARG A 304 14.43 -9.13 3.99
C ARG A 304 15.54 -9.64 4.90
N TYR A 305 16.38 -8.75 5.44
CA TYR A 305 17.40 -9.16 6.39
C TYR A 305 16.78 -9.83 7.62
N LEU A 306 15.63 -9.34 8.06
CA LEU A 306 14.90 -9.98 9.14
C LEU A 306 14.31 -11.33 8.75
N HIS A 307 14.27 -11.76 7.49
CA HIS A 307 13.58 -12.95 6.97
C HIS A 307 12.21 -13.21 7.62
N LEU A 308 11.37 -12.18 7.59
CA LEU A 308 10.03 -12.18 8.16
C LEU A 308 9.14 -13.23 7.47
N SER A 309 8.27 -13.86 8.25
CA SER A 309 7.14 -14.62 7.72
C SER A 309 6.14 -13.71 6.99
N ARG A 310 5.26 -14.30 6.17
CA ARG A 310 4.16 -13.55 5.52
C ARG A 310 3.29 -12.81 6.55
N ARG A 311 2.97 -13.47 7.67
CA ARG A 311 2.18 -12.88 8.76
C ARG A 311 2.86 -11.64 9.35
N GLU A 312 4.16 -11.72 9.63
CA GLU A 312 4.90 -10.59 10.19
C GLU A 312 5.09 -9.44 9.19
N MET A 313 5.22 -9.76 7.90
CA MET A 313 5.20 -8.73 6.85
C MET A 313 3.85 -8.00 6.82
N TYR A 314 2.75 -8.74 6.89
CA TYR A 314 1.41 -8.16 6.97
C TYR A 314 1.23 -7.33 8.23
N ASP A 315 1.74 -7.78 9.39
CA ASP A 315 1.72 -6.99 10.63
C ASP A 315 2.42 -5.63 10.45
N ILE A 316 3.57 -5.59 9.77
CA ILE A 316 4.27 -4.34 9.47
C ILE A 316 3.49 -3.47 8.47
N MET A 317 3.14 -4.02 7.30
CA MET A 317 2.52 -3.27 6.22
C MET A 317 1.11 -2.78 6.58
N GLY A 318 0.35 -3.60 7.31
CA GLY A 318 -0.96 -3.23 7.85
C GLY A 318 -0.85 -2.10 8.87
N THR A 319 0.17 -2.16 9.73
CA THR A 319 0.46 -1.07 10.69
C THR A 319 0.84 0.22 9.96
N GLU A 320 1.70 0.15 8.95
CA GLU A 320 2.04 1.32 8.12
C GLU A 320 0.80 1.96 7.49
N LEU A 321 -0.07 1.15 6.89
CA LEU A 321 -1.30 1.65 6.27
C LEU A 321 -2.23 2.34 7.28
N VAL A 322 -2.38 1.78 8.49
CA VAL A 322 -3.18 2.42 9.55
C VAL A 322 -2.53 3.72 10.02
N VAL A 323 -1.22 3.73 10.25
CA VAL A 323 -0.47 4.95 10.62
C VAL A 323 -0.66 6.05 9.58
N LEU A 324 -0.59 5.72 8.29
CA LEU A 324 -0.84 6.66 7.20
C LEU A 324 -2.27 7.20 7.24
N ARG A 325 -3.28 6.34 7.43
CA ARG A 325 -4.70 6.77 7.59
C ARG A 325 -4.89 7.71 8.76
N LEU A 326 -4.30 7.40 9.92
CA LEU A 326 -4.42 8.24 11.13
C LEU A 326 -3.73 9.60 10.94
N LYS A 327 -2.53 9.63 10.35
CA LYS A 327 -1.82 10.88 10.03
C LYS A 327 -2.62 11.75 9.07
N GLU A 328 -3.17 11.14 8.03
CA GLU A 328 -4.04 11.83 7.07
C GLU A 328 -5.28 12.41 7.75
N GLN A 329 -5.97 11.63 8.58
CA GLN A 329 -7.15 12.13 9.31
C GLN A 329 -6.81 13.25 10.30
N LEU A 330 -5.70 13.14 11.04
CA LEU A 330 -5.26 14.20 11.95
C LEU A 330 -4.96 15.49 11.19
N TYR A 331 -4.31 15.39 10.04
CA TYR A 331 -4.09 16.54 9.16
C TYR A 331 -5.41 17.15 8.66
N GLN A 332 -6.42 16.32 8.35
CA GLN A 332 -7.74 16.79 7.98
C GLN A 332 -8.49 17.44 9.16
N ASN A 333 -8.39 16.90 10.36
CA ASN A 333 -9.00 17.47 11.57
C ASN A 333 -8.35 18.81 11.94
N GLU A 334 -7.03 18.93 11.80
CA GLU A 334 -6.32 20.20 11.94
C GLU A 334 -6.76 21.20 10.85
N SER A 335 -6.97 20.75 9.62
CA SER A 335 -7.49 21.60 8.53
C SER A 335 -8.93 22.05 8.79
N LYS A 336 -9.81 21.16 9.27
CA LYS A 336 -11.21 21.45 9.61
C LYS A 336 -11.35 22.36 10.82
N SER A 337 -10.62 22.12 11.91
CA SER A 337 -10.63 22.99 13.08
C SER A 337 -10.13 24.41 12.76
N ASN A 338 -9.17 24.54 11.84
CA ASN A 338 -8.73 25.82 11.30
C ASN A 338 -9.74 26.45 10.31
N GLN A 339 -10.71 25.70 9.77
CA GLN A 339 -11.80 26.19 8.92
C GLN A 339 -13.08 26.53 9.73
N GLU A 340 -13.41 25.77 10.78
CA GLU A 340 -14.51 26.07 11.70
C GLU A 340 -14.24 27.34 12.52
N SER A 341 -12.97 27.67 12.78
CA SER A 341 -12.58 28.98 13.31
C SER A 341 -12.67 30.12 12.28
N ASN A 342 -12.96 29.83 11.00
CA ASN A 342 -12.91 30.77 9.87
C ASN A 342 -14.16 30.72 8.96
N THR A 343 -15.27 30.11 9.37
CA THR A 343 -16.49 30.02 8.54
C THR A 343 -17.62 30.89 9.07
N ASP A 344 -17.43 32.20 8.96
CA ASP A 344 -18.34 32.99 8.13
C ASP A 344 -17.65 33.15 6.77
N GLN A 345 -18.36 32.81 5.69
CA GLN A 345 -18.02 32.99 4.26
C GLN A 345 -17.55 31.76 3.46
N GLN A 346 -18.58 31.14 2.87
CA GLN A 346 -18.72 30.67 1.47
C GLN A 346 -17.87 29.50 0.92
N ASN A 347 -18.61 28.42 0.66
CA ASN A 347 -18.52 27.40 -0.41
C ASN A 347 -17.58 27.72 -1.58
N VAL A 348 -16.70 26.76 -1.96
CA VAL A 348 -16.52 26.19 -3.32
C VAL A 348 -15.70 24.88 -3.21
N VAL A 349 -16.16 23.81 -3.88
CA VAL A 349 -15.42 22.57 -4.27
C VAL A 349 -14.89 22.81 -5.70
N PRO A 350 -13.65 22.46 -6.14
CA PRO A 350 -13.33 21.07 -6.56
C PRO A 350 -11.85 20.61 -6.65
N ASP A 351 -11.72 19.30 -6.94
CA ASP A 351 -10.61 18.50 -7.47
C ASP A 351 -9.37 18.22 -6.59
N GLU A 352 -9.21 16.93 -6.24
CA GLU A 352 -8.02 16.34 -5.62
C GLU A 352 -6.80 16.45 -6.54
N VAL A 353 -6.12 17.60 -6.49
CA VAL A 353 -4.76 17.72 -6.99
C VAL A 353 -3.84 17.05 -5.98
N ILE A 354 -3.26 15.90 -6.35
CA ILE A 354 -2.22 15.23 -5.55
C ILE A 354 -1.02 16.19 -5.43
N ILE A 355 -0.93 16.90 -4.30
CA ILE A 355 0.19 17.79 -4.00
C ILE A 355 1.46 16.93 -3.83
N PRO A 356 2.56 17.20 -4.55
CA PRO A 356 3.80 16.44 -4.39
C PRO A 356 4.40 16.58 -2.99
N HIS A 357 5.12 15.55 -2.52
CA HIS A 357 5.71 15.53 -1.17
C HIS A 357 6.66 16.71 -0.92
N ASP A 358 7.56 17.01 -1.86
CA ASP A 358 8.48 18.15 -1.78
C ASP A 358 7.77 19.50 -1.63
N CYS A 359 6.53 19.61 -2.14
CA CYS A 359 5.70 20.81 -1.98
C CYS A 359 5.12 20.92 -0.57
N ARG A 360 4.72 19.80 0.04
CA ARG A 360 4.29 19.76 1.45
C ARG A 360 5.44 20.06 2.40
N GLU A 361 6.62 19.48 2.17
CA GLU A 361 7.81 19.73 3.00
C GLU A 361 8.25 21.21 2.94
N ALA A 362 8.14 21.84 1.77
CA ALA A 362 8.53 23.23 1.59
C ALA A 362 7.75 24.19 2.51
N ILE A 363 6.48 23.91 2.81
CA ILE A 363 5.66 24.70 3.75
C ILE A 363 6.34 24.75 5.13
N ILE A 364 6.64 23.57 5.68
CA ILE A 364 7.24 23.41 7.02
C ILE A 364 8.67 23.98 7.04
N LYS A 365 9.39 23.80 5.94
CA LYS A 365 10.78 24.22 5.79
C LYS A 365 10.93 25.73 5.81
N ILE A 366 10.04 26.47 5.15
CA ILE A 366 10.25 27.90 4.88
C ILE A 366 9.25 28.82 5.58
N MET A 367 8.01 28.41 5.80
CA MET A 367 7.01 29.29 6.42
C MET A 367 7.19 29.31 7.94
N LYS A 368 7.04 30.49 8.54
CA LYS A 368 6.84 30.60 9.99
C LYS A 368 5.35 30.46 10.29
N PRO A 369 4.95 29.90 11.43
CA PRO A 369 3.54 29.79 11.79
C PRO A 369 2.86 31.17 11.88
N THR A 370 3.56 32.13 12.47
CA THR A 370 3.09 33.51 12.64
C THR A 370 4.22 34.52 12.42
N PHE A 371 3.83 35.78 12.24
CA PHE A 371 4.72 36.94 12.32
C PHE A 371 4.03 38.07 13.09
N THR A 372 4.83 38.99 13.64
CA THR A 372 4.33 40.08 14.49
C THR A 372 4.52 41.40 13.77
N LEU A 373 3.42 42.16 13.65
CA LEU A 373 3.44 43.51 13.10
C LEU A 373 4.13 44.49 14.07
N PRO A 374 4.58 45.67 13.59
CA PRO A 374 5.20 46.68 14.46
C PRO A 374 4.30 47.16 15.61
N ASN A 375 2.97 47.06 15.46
CA ASN A 375 1.99 47.40 16.49
C ASN A 375 1.72 46.27 17.51
N GLY A 376 2.42 45.13 17.40
CA GLY A 376 2.29 43.98 18.31
C GLY A 376 1.27 42.92 17.89
N VAL A 377 0.46 43.16 16.85
CA VAL A 377 -0.52 42.19 16.36
C VAL A 377 0.18 40.97 15.78
N VAL A 378 -0.26 39.77 16.17
CA VAL A 378 0.28 38.49 15.70
C VAL A 378 -0.60 37.95 14.57
N MET A 379 -0.01 37.77 13.40
CA MET A 379 -0.69 37.34 12.19
C MET A 379 -0.30 35.91 11.81
N ASN A 380 -1.25 35.12 11.29
CA ASN A 380 -0.97 33.81 10.72
C ASN A 380 -0.32 33.95 9.33
N SER A 381 0.92 33.48 9.18
CA SER A 381 1.66 33.65 7.92
C SER A 381 0.97 33.01 6.73
N ARG A 382 0.37 31.82 6.90
CA ARG A 382 -0.29 31.08 5.82
C ARG A 382 -1.50 31.84 5.31
N ASN A 383 -2.37 32.31 6.20
CA ASN A 383 -3.58 33.05 5.84
C ASN A 383 -3.24 34.36 5.13
N GLN A 384 -2.24 35.07 5.65
CA GLN A 384 -1.80 36.33 5.04
C GLN A 384 -1.15 36.11 3.67
N ILE A 385 -0.37 35.04 3.49
CA ILE A 385 0.17 34.64 2.18
C ILE A 385 -0.95 34.34 1.19
N ILE A 386 -2.03 33.66 1.60
CA ILE A 386 -3.20 33.40 0.74
C ILE A 386 -3.87 34.71 0.31
N LYS A 387 -4.06 35.66 1.24
CA LYS A 387 -4.58 37.00 0.92
C LYS A 387 -3.67 37.73 -0.06
N ALA A 388 -2.36 37.70 0.17
CA ALA A 388 -1.37 38.31 -0.72
C ALA A 388 -1.35 37.69 -2.13
N VAL A 389 -1.68 36.41 -2.28
CA VAL A 389 -1.83 35.81 -3.61
C VAL A 389 -2.99 36.43 -4.40
N SER A 390 -4.09 36.78 -3.73
CA SER A 390 -5.30 37.30 -4.40
C SER A 390 -5.09 38.66 -5.09
N VAL A 391 -3.99 39.36 -4.77
CA VAL A 391 -3.66 40.68 -5.32
C VAL A 391 -2.54 40.64 -6.38
N ILE A 392 -2.09 39.45 -6.79
CA ILE A 392 -1.05 39.29 -7.81
C ILE A 392 -1.44 38.32 -8.93
N ASP A 393 -0.78 38.46 -10.08
CA ASP A 393 -0.83 37.50 -11.18
C ASP A 393 0.23 36.40 -11.01
N LEU A 394 -0.22 35.24 -10.56
CA LEU A 394 0.60 34.02 -10.37
C LEU A 394 1.21 33.45 -11.66
N THR A 395 0.73 33.85 -12.84
CA THR A 395 1.33 33.44 -14.12
C THR A 395 2.64 34.19 -14.41
N THR A 396 2.91 35.26 -13.65
CA THR A 396 4.09 36.10 -13.84
C THR A 396 5.15 35.85 -12.75
N ASN A 397 6.33 35.37 -13.17
CA ASN A 397 7.45 35.15 -12.23
C ASN A 397 7.90 36.45 -11.52
N VAL A 398 7.68 37.62 -12.13
CA VAL A 398 8.02 38.92 -11.55
C VAL A 398 7.16 39.24 -10.33
N GLN A 399 5.83 39.07 -10.41
CA GLN A 399 4.97 39.39 -9.26
C GLN A 399 5.10 38.35 -8.15
N VAL A 400 5.32 37.07 -8.48
CA VAL A 400 5.63 36.03 -7.48
C VAL A 400 6.96 36.34 -6.75
N ALA A 401 7.96 36.88 -7.46
CA ALA A 401 9.20 37.34 -6.84
C ALA A 401 8.97 38.52 -5.88
N MET A 402 8.16 39.50 -6.30
CA MET A 402 7.82 40.65 -5.46
C MET A 402 7.05 40.23 -4.21
N MET A 403 6.13 39.27 -4.35
CA MET A 403 5.45 38.66 -3.21
C MET A 403 6.43 38.00 -2.25
N MET A 404 7.36 37.19 -2.74
CA MET A 404 8.40 36.59 -1.90
C MET A 404 9.18 37.66 -1.13
N ALA A 405 9.54 38.78 -1.76
CA ALA A 405 10.27 39.87 -1.11
C ALA A 405 9.46 40.50 0.05
N VAL A 406 8.17 40.77 -0.15
CA VAL A 406 7.30 41.33 0.91
C VAL A 406 7.08 40.31 2.04
N VAL A 407 6.88 39.03 1.70
CA VAL A 407 6.72 37.95 2.68
C VAL A 407 7.99 37.79 3.54
N MET A 408 9.17 38.02 2.95
CA MET A 408 10.44 38.11 3.69
C MET A 408 10.52 39.38 4.55
N GLU A 409 10.09 40.53 4.04
CA GLU A 409 10.10 41.82 4.74
C GLU A 409 9.28 41.75 6.04
N VAL A 410 8.07 41.18 5.97
CA VAL A 410 7.20 40.98 7.16
C VAL A 410 7.63 39.78 8.02
N LYS A 411 8.70 39.08 7.63
CA LYS A 411 9.29 37.93 8.33
C LYS A 411 8.35 36.71 8.44
N ALA A 412 7.40 36.56 7.52
CA ALA A 412 6.47 35.43 7.43
C ALA A 412 7.13 34.14 6.91
N ILE A 413 8.25 34.25 6.20
CA ILE A 413 9.12 33.11 5.82
C ILE A 413 10.53 33.23 6.42
N ARG A 414 11.25 32.11 6.47
CA ARG A 414 12.60 32.03 7.05
C ARG A 414 13.63 32.70 6.13
N PRO A 415 14.65 33.40 6.68
CA PRO A 415 15.77 33.91 5.90
C PRO A 415 16.47 32.79 5.12
N GLY A 416 17.00 33.10 3.93
CA GLY A 416 17.71 32.13 3.08
C GLY A 416 16.80 31.17 2.30
N THR A 417 15.49 31.40 2.31
CA THR A 417 14.53 30.66 1.48
C THR A 417 14.90 30.77 0.00
N LYS A 418 15.00 29.63 -0.70
CA LYS A 418 15.24 29.58 -2.15
C LYS A 418 13.94 29.83 -2.91
N CYS A 419 14.00 30.48 -4.09
CA CYS A 419 12.81 30.72 -4.93
C CYS A 419 12.03 29.44 -5.25
N ILE A 420 12.74 28.34 -5.55
CA ILE A 420 12.10 27.05 -5.83
C ILE A 420 11.35 26.49 -4.61
N ASP A 421 11.88 26.68 -3.40
CA ASP A 421 11.21 26.25 -2.17
C ASP A 421 9.97 27.14 -1.91
N PHE A 422 10.06 28.45 -2.21
CA PHE A 422 8.91 29.35 -2.12
C PHE A 422 7.76 28.95 -3.05
N ILE A 423 8.05 28.65 -4.32
CA ILE A 423 7.06 28.17 -5.29
C ILE A 423 6.44 26.84 -4.80
N ARG A 424 7.27 25.91 -4.33
CA ARG A 424 6.81 24.62 -3.77
C ARG A 424 5.89 24.82 -2.58
N ALA A 425 6.16 25.79 -1.71
CA ALA A 425 5.28 26.10 -0.60
C ALA A 425 3.95 26.71 -1.06
N LEU A 426 3.94 27.55 -2.11
CA LEU A 426 2.70 28.06 -2.72
C LEU A 426 1.84 26.92 -3.30
N ILE A 427 2.48 25.92 -3.94
CA ILE A 427 1.79 24.70 -4.39
C ILE A 427 1.28 23.90 -3.19
N GLY A 428 2.12 23.77 -2.15
CA GLY A 428 1.79 23.05 -0.92
C GLY A 428 0.58 23.62 -0.18
N ILE A 429 0.39 24.93 -0.18
CA ILE A 429 -0.79 25.57 0.43
C ILE A 429 -2.00 25.64 -0.52
N GLY A 430 -1.88 25.15 -1.75
CA GLY A 430 -2.97 25.04 -2.72
C GLY A 430 -3.26 26.29 -3.54
N VAL A 431 -2.41 27.32 -3.49
CA VAL A 431 -2.64 28.58 -4.23
C VAL A 431 -2.01 28.59 -5.62
N LEU A 432 -1.09 27.66 -5.91
CA LEU A 432 -0.47 27.51 -7.22
C LEU A 432 -0.64 26.06 -7.72
N LYS A 433 -1.04 25.90 -9.00
CA LYS A 433 -1.17 24.55 -9.60
C LYS A 433 0.20 23.94 -9.89
N TYR A 434 0.34 22.64 -9.62
CA TYR A 434 1.53 21.89 -9.99
C TYR A 434 1.51 21.54 -11.49
N SER A 435 2.59 21.87 -12.21
CA SER A 435 2.75 21.53 -13.64
C SER A 435 3.79 20.43 -13.82
N ASP A 436 5.08 20.75 -13.73
CA ASP A 436 6.20 19.82 -13.75
C ASP A 436 7.48 20.49 -13.18
N GLU A 437 8.51 19.69 -12.86
CA GLU A 437 9.76 20.18 -12.26
C GLU A 437 10.55 21.15 -13.16
N LYS A 438 10.39 21.07 -14.49
CA LYS A 438 11.04 21.99 -15.44
C LYS A 438 10.37 23.37 -15.41
N ALA A 439 9.04 23.41 -15.34
CA ALA A 439 8.27 24.64 -15.19
C ALA A 439 8.59 25.33 -13.86
N LEU A 440 8.72 24.57 -12.76
CA LEU A 440 9.13 25.12 -11.45
C LEU A 440 10.52 25.77 -11.51
N LYS A 441 11.50 25.10 -12.13
CA LYS A 441 12.85 25.64 -12.31
C LYS A 441 12.84 26.93 -13.13
N ASN A 442 12.09 26.95 -14.23
CA ASN A 442 11.96 28.15 -15.08
C ASN A 442 11.34 29.34 -14.32
N MET A 443 10.30 29.09 -13.52
CA MET A 443 9.69 30.12 -12.68
C MET A 443 10.67 30.62 -11.61
N ALA A 444 11.37 29.70 -10.94
CA ALA A 444 12.38 30.03 -9.94
C ALA A 444 13.54 30.86 -10.52
N ASP A 445 14.02 30.53 -11.71
CA ASP A 445 15.07 31.26 -12.41
C ASP A 445 14.62 32.68 -12.79
N GLY A 446 13.35 32.83 -13.20
CA GLY A 446 12.75 34.13 -13.44
C GLY A 446 12.68 34.99 -12.17
N MET A 447 12.24 34.39 -11.06
CA MET A 447 12.21 35.06 -9.76
C MET A 447 13.60 35.47 -9.27
N ASN A 448 14.59 34.57 -9.39
CA ASN A 448 15.97 34.84 -9.01
C ASN A 448 16.54 36.07 -9.73
N LYS A 449 16.25 36.22 -11.04
CA LYS A 449 16.68 37.40 -11.81
C LYS A 449 16.05 38.70 -11.30
N LYS A 450 14.78 38.67 -10.88
CA LYS A 450 14.10 39.85 -10.32
C LYS A 450 14.63 40.20 -8.93
N LEU A 451 14.79 39.21 -8.04
CA LEU A 451 15.24 39.43 -6.66
C LEU A 451 16.71 39.84 -6.57
N HIS A 452 17.59 39.14 -7.27
CA HIS A 452 19.03 39.27 -7.10
C HIS A 452 19.72 40.08 -8.22
N GLY A 453 18.97 40.50 -9.24
CA GLY A 453 19.51 41.21 -10.39
C GLY A 453 20.30 40.28 -11.33
N GLY A 454 20.86 40.85 -12.38
CA GLY A 454 21.64 40.09 -13.36
C GLY A 454 21.92 40.85 -14.66
N LYS A 455 22.45 40.16 -15.68
CA LYS A 455 22.63 40.72 -17.03
C LYS A 455 21.51 40.23 -17.94
N GLN A 456 20.75 41.15 -18.53
CA GLN A 456 19.69 40.85 -19.49
C GLN A 456 19.88 41.68 -20.76
N LYS A 457 20.04 41.02 -21.91
CA LYS A 457 20.27 41.65 -23.23
C LYS A 457 21.35 42.77 -23.18
N GLY A 458 22.47 42.50 -22.50
CA GLY A 458 23.59 43.45 -22.38
C GLY A 458 23.44 44.57 -21.35
N LYS A 459 22.26 44.70 -20.69
CA LYS A 459 22.04 45.67 -19.62
C LYS A 459 22.09 45.00 -18.24
N THR A 460 22.73 45.66 -17.27
CA THR A 460 22.73 45.24 -15.87
C THR A 460 21.42 45.66 -15.22
N VAL A 461 20.65 44.68 -14.73
CA VAL A 461 19.44 44.89 -13.96
C VAL A 461 19.81 44.82 -12.47
N PRO A 462 19.57 45.88 -11.68
CA PRO A 462 19.86 45.87 -10.26
C PRO A 462 18.91 44.92 -9.50
N PRO A 463 19.35 44.38 -8.34
CA PRO A 463 18.49 43.59 -7.46
C PRO A 463 17.30 44.41 -6.97
N LEU A 464 16.20 43.73 -6.64
CA LEU A 464 15.04 44.34 -6.02
C LEU A 464 15.42 44.78 -4.59
N PRO A 465 15.19 46.04 -4.19
CA PRO A 465 15.49 46.50 -2.83
C PRO A 465 14.75 45.67 -1.76
N PRO A 466 15.31 45.46 -0.56
CA PRO A 466 14.72 44.59 0.46
C PRO A 466 13.38 45.08 1.03
N LYS A 467 13.09 46.39 0.97
CA LYS A 467 11.84 46.98 1.45
C LYS A 467 11.01 47.47 0.27
N HIS A 468 9.73 47.11 0.23
CA HIS A 468 8.81 47.51 -0.85
C HIS A 468 8.71 49.03 -1.01
N LEU A 469 8.81 49.80 0.08
CA LEU A 469 8.82 51.27 0.05
C LEU A 469 9.98 51.88 -0.76
N GLN A 470 11.06 51.13 -1.00
CA GLN A 470 12.21 51.56 -1.80
C GLN A 470 12.05 51.25 -3.29
N TRP A 471 10.97 50.57 -3.68
CA TRP A 471 10.69 50.25 -5.08
C TRP A 471 10.15 51.49 -5.81
N LYS A 472 10.16 51.45 -7.15
CA LYS A 472 9.81 52.62 -7.98
C LYS A 472 8.66 52.29 -8.95
N GLY A 473 7.80 53.27 -9.19
CA GLY A 473 6.71 53.17 -10.17
C GLY A 473 5.74 52.02 -9.85
N ILE A 474 5.38 51.26 -10.89
CA ILE A 474 4.44 50.13 -10.80
C ILE A 474 4.88 49.08 -9.78
N ASP A 475 6.20 48.85 -9.65
CA ASP A 475 6.71 47.88 -8.68
C ASP A 475 6.29 48.25 -7.25
N ARG A 476 6.36 49.55 -6.90
CA ARG A 476 5.97 50.04 -5.59
C ARG A 476 4.49 49.81 -5.30
N ASN A 477 3.62 50.10 -6.27
CA ASN A 477 2.18 49.93 -6.09
C ASN A 477 1.83 48.46 -5.79
N ILE A 478 2.37 47.53 -6.58
CA ILE A 478 2.18 46.09 -6.34
C ILE A 478 2.74 45.68 -4.97
N GLY A 479 3.91 46.22 -4.59
CA GLY A 479 4.50 45.98 -3.27
C GLY A 479 3.62 46.48 -2.11
N GLU A 480 3.01 47.66 -2.25
CA GLU A 480 2.08 48.24 -1.28
C GLU A 480 0.79 47.39 -1.19
N ASP A 481 0.24 46.92 -2.32
CA ASP A 481 -0.93 46.04 -2.35
C ASP A 481 -0.67 44.71 -1.63
N ILE A 482 0.48 44.07 -1.91
CA ILE A 482 0.89 42.83 -1.22
C ILE A 482 1.11 43.10 0.27
N PHE A 483 1.81 44.19 0.62
CA PHE A 483 2.08 44.51 2.02
C PHE A 483 0.78 44.77 2.79
N LYS A 484 -0.17 45.49 2.21
CA LYS A 484 -1.49 45.71 2.78
C LYS A 484 -2.25 44.39 2.95
N ALA A 485 -2.24 43.54 1.92
CA ALA A 485 -2.87 42.22 1.99
C ALA A 485 -2.25 41.32 3.06
N MET A 486 -0.95 41.44 3.31
CA MET A 486 -0.25 40.70 4.38
C MET A 486 -0.51 41.25 5.79
N THR A 487 -0.83 42.53 5.93
CA THR A 487 -0.85 43.22 7.23
C THR A 487 -2.26 43.58 7.73
N THR A 488 -3.30 43.16 7.00
CA THR A 488 -4.71 43.38 7.37
C THR A 488 -5.30 42.09 7.96
N GLU A 489 -6.02 42.21 9.09
CA GLU A 489 -6.68 41.08 9.77
C GLU A 489 -7.69 40.33 8.90
#